data_AF-A0A350IDS1-F1
#
_entry.id   AF-A0A350IDS1-F1
#
_cell.length_a   1.000
_cell.length_b   1.000
_cell.length_c   1.000
_cell.angle_alpha   90.00
_cell.angle_beta   90.00
_cell.angle_gamma   90.00
#
_symmetry.space_group_name_H-M   'P 1'
#
loop_
_entity.id
_entity.type
_entity.pdbx_description
1 polymer ?
#
loop_
_entity_poly.entity_id
_entity_poly.type
_entity_poly.pdbx_seq_one_letter_code
_entity_poly.pdbx_strand_id
1 'polypeptide(L)'
;MKDEYKLVRLSSGEEVVGKVTQNEESITITDGYSLIPAGEGKIGFMPFMAYTKAAEGITIPNSFILFTVEPVEELVDQVKAMSSPIQVPEKQGIITNV
;
A
#
# COMPACT_ATOMS: atom_id res chain seq x y z
N MET A 1 -5.34 6.85 -18.01
CA MET A 1 -4.11 6.46 -17.31
C MET A 1 -4.52 5.40 -16.28
N LYS A 2 -3.83 4.26 -16.25
CA LYS A 2 -4.27 3.07 -15.50
C LYS A 2 -3.59 3.13 -14.12
N ASP A 3 -4.38 3.07 -13.04
CA ASP A 3 -3.85 3.00 -11.67
C ASP A 3 -3.06 1.69 -11.53
N GLU A 4 -1.73 1.80 -11.51
CA GLU A 4 -0.83 0.65 -11.41
C GLU A 4 -0.10 0.68 -10.08
N TYR A 5 0.02 -0.50 -9.47
CA TYR A 5 0.83 -0.65 -8.26
C TYR A 5 2.30 -0.48 -8.61
N LYS A 6 2.96 0.44 -7.94
CA LYS A 6 4.41 0.63 -8.03
C LYS A 6 5.03 0.59 -6.63
N LEU A 7 6.29 0.18 -6.57
CA LEU A 7 7.14 0.39 -5.40
C LEU A 7 7.95 1.67 -5.62
N VAL A 8 7.81 2.60 -4.67
CA VAL A 8 8.48 3.90 -4.67
C VAL A 8 9.52 3.89 -3.56
N ARG A 9 10.77 4.16 -3.93
CA ARG A 9 11.87 4.42 -2.98
C ARG A 9 11.96 5.92 -2.73
N LEU A 10 11.74 6.34 -1.49
CA LEU A 10 11.94 7.73 -1.09
C LEU A 10 13.40 8.01 -0.75
N SER A 11 13.81 9.26 -0.91
CA SER A 11 15.15 9.77 -0.57
C SER A 11 15.52 9.67 0.89
N SER A 12 14.53 9.62 1.78
CA SER A 12 14.68 9.37 3.20
C SER A 12 15.09 7.94 3.53
N GLY A 13 14.87 6.99 2.61
CA GLY A 13 15.17 5.59 2.85
C GLY A 13 13.95 4.73 3.17
N GLU A 14 12.73 5.22 2.97
CA GLU A 14 11.50 4.44 3.02
C GLU A 14 11.14 3.79 1.67
N GLU A 15 10.48 2.64 1.74
CA GLU A 15 9.89 1.95 0.58
C GLU A 15 8.38 1.91 0.76
N VAL A 16 7.65 2.42 -0.23
CA VAL A 16 6.19 2.48 -0.24
C VAL A 16 5.67 1.79 -1.47
N VAL A 17 4.82 0.78 -1.29
CA VAL A 17 4.07 0.13 -2.36
C VAL A 17 2.64 0.66 -2.37
N GLY A 18 2.13 1.07 -3.52
CA GLY A 18 0.77 1.62 -3.63
C GLY A 18 0.40 1.91 -5.07
N LYS A 19 -0.82 2.39 -5.29
CA LYS A 19 -1.27 2.84 -6.61
C LYS A 19 -0.64 4.19 -6.90
N VAL A 20 0.03 4.31 -8.05
CA VAL A 20 0.77 5.54 -8.40
C VAL A 20 0.18 6.19 -9.63
N THR A 21 -0.16 7.48 -9.50
CA THR A 21 -0.38 8.39 -10.63
C THR A 21 0.80 9.32 -10.73
N GLN A 22 1.40 9.45 -11.91
CA GLN A 22 2.57 10.31 -12.12
C GLN A 22 2.24 11.49 -13.04
N ASN A 23 2.76 12.66 -12.70
CA ASN A 23 2.83 13.83 -13.57
C ASN A 23 4.31 14.28 -13.73
N GLU A 24 4.54 15.38 -14.46
CA GLU A 24 5.90 15.85 -14.77
C GLU A 24 6.72 16.23 -13.53
N GLU A 25 6.07 16.67 -12.46
CA GLU A 25 6.75 17.25 -11.28
C GLU A 25 6.65 16.38 -10.03
N SER A 26 5.71 15.43 -9.99
CA SER A 26 5.35 14.68 -8.80
C SER A 26 4.69 13.33 -9.10
N ILE A 27 4.64 12.49 -8.07
CA ILE A 27 3.77 11.32 -8.04
C ILE A 27 2.71 11.50 -6.95
N THR A 28 1.54 10.92 -7.17
CA THR A 28 0.51 10.73 -6.15
C THR A 28 0.39 9.25 -5.84
N ILE A 29 0.51 8.89 -4.56
CA ILE A 29 0.36 7.51 -4.07
C ILE A 29 -0.97 7.39 -3.32
N THR A 30 -1.81 6.43 -3.69
CA THR A 30 -3.02 6.02 -2.95
C THR A 30 -2.88 4.55 -2.51
N ASP A 31 -3.61 4.17 -1.45
CA ASP A 31 -3.54 2.82 -0.87
C ASP A 31 -2.09 2.37 -0.56
N GLY A 32 -1.27 3.30 -0.06
CA GLY A 32 0.16 3.08 0.17
C GLY A 32 0.46 2.24 1.42
N TYR A 33 1.42 1.33 1.32
CA TYR A 33 1.95 0.52 2.42
C TYR A 33 3.48 0.64 2.50
N SER A 34 4.00 0.87 3.69
CA SER A 34 5.42 0.81 3.99
C SER A 34 5.89 -0.63 4.15
N LEU A 35 7.04 -0.93 3.57
CA LEU A 35 7.77 -2.18 3.78
C LEU A 35 8.76 -1.98 4.92
N ILE A 36 8.61 -2.74 5.98
CA ILE A 36 9.45 -2.65 7.18
C ILE A 36 10.15 -3.99 7.38
N PRO A 37 11.50 -4.04 7.45
CA PRO A 37 12.20 -5.26 7.80
C PRO A 37 11.76 -5.77 9.17
N ALA A 38 11.21 -6.98 9.23
CA ALA A 38 10.67 -7.58 10.46
C ALA A 38 11.66 -8.59 11.12
N GLY A 39 12.89 -8.65 10.61
CA GLY A 39 13.90 -9.65 11.02
C GLY A 39 13.70 -11.00 10.35
N GLU A 40 14.69 -11.90 10.46
CA GLU A 40 14.64 -13.27 9.92
C GLU A 40 14.27 -13.38 8.42
N GLY A 41 14.60 -12.36 7.62
CA GLY A 41 14.24 -12.32 6.19
C GLY A 41 12.75 -12.04 5.92
N LYS A 42 11.97 -11.68 6.94
CA LYS A 42 10.55 -11.32 6.81
C LYS A 42 10.39 -9.83 6.57
N ILE A 43 9.34 -9.50 5.83
CA ILE A 43 8.91 -8.13 5.56
C ILE A 43 7.57 -7.94 6.28
N GLY A 44 7.50 -6.89 7.10
CA GLY A 44 6.27 -6.38 7.67
C GLY A 44 5.67 -5.31 6.76
N PHE A 45 4.34 -5.24 6.76
CA PHE A 45 3.58 -4.25 6.01
C PHE A 45 2.80 -3.37 6.98
N MET A 46 2.88 -2.07 6.79
CA MET A 46 2.09 -1.10 7.56
C MET A 46 1.49 -0.06 6.62
N PRO A 47 0.24 0.39 6.82
CA PRO A 47 -0.31 1.50 6.04
C PRO A 47 0.62 2.72 6.12
N PHE A 48 0.93 3.30 4.97
CA PHE A 48 1.86 4.42 4.89
C PHE A 48 1.26 5.65 5.59
N MET A 49 1.98 6.17 6.58
CA MET A 49 1.50 7.25 7.45
C MET A 49 0.08 6.98 8.00
N ALA A 50 -0.11 5.81 8.63
CA ALA A 50 -1.37 5.35 9.22
C ALA A 50 -2.05 6.33 10.20
N TYR A 51 -1.35 7.36 10.64
CA TYR A 51 -1.83 8.46 11.50
C TYR A 51 -2.32 9.69 10.69
N THR A 52 -2.54 9.54 9.38
CA THR A 52 -2.94 10.61 8.47
C THR A 52 -4.01 10.13 7.47
N LYS A 53 -4.49 11.04 6.62
CA LYS A 53 -5.37 10.72 5.48
C LYS A 53 -4.61 10.34 4.21
N ALA A 54 -3.31 10.11 4.27
CA ALA A 54 -2.48 9.80 3.09
C ALA A 54 -2.94 8.55 2.32
N ALA A 55 -3.72 7.66 2.95
CA ALA A 55 -4.38 6.56 2.26
C ALA A 55 -5.28 7.03 1.10
N GLU A 56 -5.94 8.19 1.25
CA GLU A 56 -6.76 8.82 0.21
C GLU A 56 -5.91 9.46 -0.90
N GLY A 57 -4.61 9.67 -0.66
CA GLY A 57 -3.68 10.27 -1.60
C GLY A 57 -2.64 11.14 -0.91
N ILE A 58 -1.36 10.92 -1.23
CA ILE A 58 -0.28 11.86 -0.96
C ILE A 58 0.49 12.18 -2.24
N THR A 59 0.71 13.47 -2.49
CA THR A 59 1.54 13.94 -3.61
C THR A 59 2.95 14.23 -3.12
N ILE A 60 3.93 13.62 -3.76
CA ILE A 60 5.35 13.71 -3.43
C ILE A 60 6.09 14.28 -4.65
N PRO A 61 6.82 15.41 -4.51
CA PRO A 61 7.64 15.94 -5.59
C PRO A 61 8.69 14.94 -6.06
N ASN A 62 8.98 14.93 -7.36
CA ASN A 62 9.94 14.00 -7.96
C ASN A 62 11.35 14.14 -7.35
N SER A 63 11.70 15.31 -6.79
CA SER A 63 12.96 15.54 -6.08
C SER A 63 13.15 14.68 -4.81
N PHE A 64 12.07 14.14 -4.25
CA PHE A 64 12.13 13.26 -3.07
C PHE A 64 12.08 11.76 -3.42
N ILE A 65 11.96 11.43 -4.72
CA ILE A 65 11.86 10.05 -5.22
C ILE A 65 13.23 9.63 -5.74
N LEU A 66 13.72 8.48 -5.28
CA LEU A 66 14.94 7.86 -5.81
C LEU A 66 14.66 7.06 -7.06
N PHE A 67 13.64 6.20 -7.00
CA PHE A 67 13.19 5.42 -8.12
C PHE A 67 11.79 4.87 -7.88
N THR A 68 11.16 4.47 -8.98
CA THR A 68 9.89 3.78 -9.02
C THR A 68 10.08 2.49 -9.81
N VAL A 69 9.67 1.35 -9.28
CA VAL A 69 9.81 0.04 -9.93
C VAL A 69 8.52 -0.76 -9.85
N GLU A 70 8.39 -1.76 -10.71
CA GLU A 70 7.27 -2.70 -10.67
C GLU A 70 7.48 -3.73 -9.54
N PRO A 71 6.54 -3.82 -8.60
CA PRO A 71 6.56 -4.85 -7.57
C PRO A 71 6.26 -6.23 -8.17
N VAL A 72 6.79 -7.28 -7.55
CA VAL A 72 6.40 -8.66 -7.89
C VAL A 72 4.92 -8.90 -7.59
N GLU A 73 4.27 -9.78 -8.36
CA GLU A 73 2.83 -10.04 -8.25
C GLU A 73 2.39 -10.43 -6.83
N GLU A 74 3.18 -11.26 -6.14
CA GLU A 74 2.91 -11.69 -4.77
C GLU A 74 2.80 -10.50 -3.79
N LEU A 75 3.67 -9.49 -3.94
CA LEU A 75 3.64 -8.29 -3.09
C LEU A 75 2.37 -7.49 -3.34
N VAL A 76 1.95 -7.36 -4.59
CA VAL A 76 0.72 -6.65 -4.96
C VAL A 76 -0.50 -7.34 -4.37
N ASP A 77 -0.56 -8.67 -4.45
CA ASP A 77 -1.69 -9.44 -3.95
C ASP A 77 -1.81 -9.37 -2.43
N GLN A 78 -0.69 -9.42 -1.70
CA GLN A 78 -0.67 -9.20 -0.26
C GLN A 78 -1.21 -7.83 0.12
N VAL A 79 -0.77 -6.77 -0.57
CA VAL A 79 -1.23 -5.39 -0.32
C VAL A 79 -2.73 -5.24 -0.61
N LYS A 80 -3.22 -5.81 -1.72
CA LYS A 80 -4.65 -5.81 -2.06
C LYS A 80 -5.49 -6.51 -0.99
N ALA A 81 -5.02 -7.66 -0.50
CA ALA A 81 -5.69 -8.40 0.56
C ALA A 81 -5.82 -7.59 1.86
N MET A 82 -4.77 -6.83 2.23
CA MET A 82 -4.80 -5.94 3.40
C MET A 82 -5.67 -4.69 3.19
N SER A 83 -5.72 -4.15 1.97
CA SER A 83 -6.52 -2.97 1.63
C SER A 83 -8.04 -3.24 1.56
N SER A 84 -8.42 -4.51 1.42
CA SER A 84 -9.84 -4.87 1.37
C SER A 84 -10.47 -4.62 2.74
N PRO A 85 -11.56 -3.82 2.82
CA PRO A 85 -12.32 -3.73 4.06
C PRO A 85 -12.70 -5.15 4.44
N ILE A 86 -12.36 -5.56 5.65
CA ILE A 86 -12.69 -6.86 6.22
C ILE A 86 -14.10 -7.21 5.76
N GLN A 87 -14.23 -8.25 4.92
CA GLN A 87 -15.52 -8.87 4.69
C GLN A 87 -15.94 -9.40 6.06
N VAL A 88 -16.74 -8.60 6.77
CA VAL A 88 -17.49 -9.08 7.92
C VAL A 88 -18.28 -10.26 7.37
N PRO A 89 -18.01 -11.52 7.79
CA PRO A 89 -18.88 -12.60 7.39
C PRO A 89 -20.29 -12.19 7.81
N GLU A 90 -21.25 -12.23 6.88
CA GLU A 90 -22.65 -12.02 7.19
C GLU A 90 -22.95 -12.85 8.44
N LYS A 91 -23.44 -12.20 9.50
CA LYS A 91 -23.74 -12.86 10.77
C LYS A 91 -24.47 -14.15 10.46
N GLN A 92 -23.77 -15.27 10.58
CA GLN A 92 -24.35 -16.58 10.36
C GLN A 92 -25.41 -16.71 11.45
N GLY A 93 -26.67 -16.62 11.04
CA GLY A 93 -27.81 -16.68 11.94
C GLY A 93 -27.64 -17.89 12.84
N ILE A 94 -27.66 -17.67 14.15
CA ILE A 94 -27.75 -18.74 15.14
C ILE A 94 -28.96 -19.60 14.77
N ILE A 95 -28.70 -20.79 14.21
CA ILE A 95 -29.72 -21.82 14.08
C ILE A 95 -29.76 -22.49 15.46
N THR A 96 -30.60 -21.98 16.37
CA THR A 96 -30.97 -22.75 17.55
C THR A 96 -31.89 -23.86 17.08
N ASN A 97 -31.32 -25.04 16.83
CA ASN A 97 -32.09 -26.26 16.76
C ASN A 97 -32.14 -26.88 18.15
N VAL A 98 -33.36 -26.90 18.69
CA VAL A 98 -33.92 -27.76 19.76
C VAL A 98 -33.32 -27.71 21.15
#